data_AF-A0AAZ1XLR3-F1
#
_entry.id   AF-A0AAZ1XLR3-F1
#
_cell.length_a   1.000
_cell.length_b   1.000
_cell.length_c   1.000
_cell.angle_alpha   90.00
_cell.angle_beta   90.00
_cell.angle_gamma   90.00
#
_symmetry.space_group_name_H-M   'P 1'
#
loop_
_entity.id
_entity.type
_entity.pdbx_description
1 polymer ?
#
loop_
_entity_poly.entity_id
_entity_poly.type
_entity_poly.pdbx_seq_one_letter_code
_entity_poly.pdbx_strand_id
1 'polypeptide(L)'
;KLSVCPPVSLTVSPNLQQFFTGASVSLTCEGQLGSDGWTVKRDTGSGTESCGAGGRGFGRFSGSSCLFDEFKPVSGVYWCEGEAGEKSEEVNITVSGKDVILEIPALPVRTGSDVTLCCKKKTGGTAAAYFFFNGRPLRPKSEKNITINVQQSDEGLYWCANDEFGSSPQSFLRVRDSITTAATITTHISHSTPLPPSSSSSSIVPVIAAVVFLGLLDLILVVVLMKWWRQTGVTGEST
;
A
#
# COMPACT_ATOMS: atom_id res chain seq x y z
N LYS A 1 -5.81 1.92 -15.86
CA LYS A 1 -5.63 3.00 -14.86
C LYS A 1 -4.27 3.62 -15.16
N LEU A 2 -4.19 4.85 -15.69
CA LEU A 2 -2.89 5.51 -15.82
C LEU A 2 -2.34 5.75 -14.41
N SER A 3 -1.17 5.22 -14.12
CA SER A 3 -0.45 5.51 -12.88
C SER A 3 0.18 6.90 -13.03
N VAL A 4 -0.43 7.90 -12.41
CA VAL A 4 0.21 9.22 -12.25
C VAL A 4 1.27 9.04 -11.17
N CYS A 5 2.55 9.18 -11.52
CA CYS A 5 3.59 9.27 -10.49
C CYS A 5 3.27 10.49 -9.62
N PRO A 6 3.19 10.36 -8.29
CA PRO A 6 3.07 11.52 -7.43
C PRO A 6 4.25 12.47 -7.73
N PRO A 7 4.03 13.80 -7.69
CA PRO A 7 5.06 14.79 -8.07
C PRO A 7 6.32 14.69 -7.21
N VAL A 8 6.18 14.12 -6.00
CA VAL A 8 7.24 13.88 -5.03
C VAL A 8 7.16 12.44 -4.50
N SER A 9 8.33 11.83 -4.33
CA SER A 9 8.50 10.49 -3.76
C SER A 9 9.39 10.55 -2.52
N LEU A 10 9.15 9.65 -1.57
CA LEU A 10 10.04 9.44 -0.43
C LEU A 10 11.18 8.50 -0.83
N THR A 11 12.42 8.88 -0.58
CA THR A 11 13.60 8.01 -0.69
C THR A 11 14.13 7.63 0.69
N VAL A 12 14.68 6.42 0.79
CA VAL A 12 15.23 5.86 2.03
C VAL A 12 16.68 5.44 1.77
N SER A 13 17.60 5.90 2.60
CA SER A 13 19.02 5.55 2.52
C SER A 13 19.55 5.05 3.87
N PRO A 14 20.11 3.81 3.92
CA PRO A 14 20.11 2.82 2.84
C PRO A 14 18.68 2.31 2.53
N ASN A 15 18.43 1.83 1.30
CA ASN A 15 17.10 1.36 0.87
C ASN A 15 16.75 0.01 1.49
N LEU A 16 16.43 0.00 2.79
CA LEU A 16 16.09 -1.17 3.59
C LEU A 16 14.81 -0.92 4.39
N GLN A 17 13.99 -1.96 4.58
CA GLN A 17 12.78 -1.87 5.43
C GLN A 17 13.08 -2.09 6.91
N GLN A 18 14.14 -2.84 7.23
CA GLN A 18 14.45 -3.22 8.59
C GLN A 18 15.79 -2.63 9.00
N PHE A 19 15.86 -2.17 10.25
CA PHE A 19 17.05 -1.61 10.85
C PHE A 19 17.19 -2.11 12.28
N PHE A 20 18.42 -2.22 12.76
CA PHE A 20 18.66 -2.43 14.19
C PHE A 20 18.43 -1.14 14.97
N THR A 21 18.13 -1.26 16.26
CA THR A 21 18.16 -0.12 17.18
C THR A 21 19.51 0.60 17.10
N GLY A 22 19.47 1.94 16.98
CA GLY A 22 20.66 2.79 16.85
C GLY A 22 21.21 2.93 15.41
N ALA A 23 20.57 2.33 14.41
CA ALA A 23 20.96 2.54 13.01
C ALA A 23 20.62 3.95 12.53
N SER A 24 21.52 4.57 11.79
CA SER A 24 21.29 5.84 11.10
C SER A 24 20.51 5.59 9.80
N VAL A 25 19.37 6.27 9.65
CA VAL A 25 18.51 6.20 8.46
C VAL A 25 18.26 7.61 7.95
N SER A 26 18.40 7.80 6.65
CA SER A 26 18.15 9.07 5.97
C SER A 26 16.91 8.97 5.09
N LEU A 27 15.97 9.88 5.29
CA LEU A 27 14.74 10.01 4.51
C LEU A 27 14.74 11.33 3.74
N THR A 28 14.44 11.30 2.45
CA THR A 28 14.44 12.53 1.63
C THR A 28 13.19 12.57 0.76
N CYS A 29 12.60 13.77 0.62
CA CYS A 29 11.56 14.02 -0.36
C CYS A 29 12.20 14.43 -1.68
N GLU A 30 11.93 13.70 -2.76
CA GLU A 30 12.48 13.93 -4.09
C GLU A 30 11.37 14.09 -5.11
N GLY A 31 11.33 15.24 -5.79
CA GLY A 31 10.41 15.54 -6.88
C GLY A 31 11.14 15.97 -8.14
N GLN A 32 10.50 15.77 -9.30
CA GLN A 32 11.09 16.10 -10.60
C GLN A 32 11.28 17.62 -10.80
N LEU A 33 10.46 18.43 -10.14
CA LEU A 33 10.48 19.90 -10.18
C LEU A 33 10.98 20.51 -8.86
N GLY A 34 11.64 19.71 -8.02
CA GLY A 34 12.00 20.06 -6.64
C GLY A 34 11.03 19.50 -5.61
N SER A 35 11.38 19.67 -4.33
CA SER A 35 10.59 19.22 -3.17
C SER A 35 10.40 20.34 -2.14
N ASP A 36 10.50 21.59 -2.58
CA ASP A 36 10.23 22.76 -1.74
C ASP A 36 8.78 22.70 -1.21
N GLY A 37 8.60 22.97 0.07
CA GLY A 37 7.30 22.84 0.74
C GLY A 37 6.88 21.41 1.12
N TRP A 38 7.71 20.39 0.84
CA TRP A 38 7.45 19.01 1.26
C TRP A 38 8.19 18.68 2.55
N THR A 39 7.49 18.01 3.46
CA THR A 39 8.04 17.58 4.76
C THR A 39 7.90 16.08 4.94
N VAL A 40 8.95 15.42 5.44
CA VAL A 40 8.86 14.01 5.85
C VAL A 40 8.00 13.89 7.10
N LYS A 41 6.98 13.06 7.02
CA LYS A 41 6.05 12.70 8.09
C LYS A 41 6.26 11.26 8.53
N ARG A 42 5.85 10.97 9.77
CA ARG A 42 5.84 9.63 10.36
C ARG A 42 4.53 9.39 11.10
N ASP A 43 3.98 8.19 10.97
CA ASP A 43 2.96 7.65 11.86
C ASP A 43 3.49 6.42 12.61
N THR A 44 3.28 6.40 13.92
CA THR A 44 3.68 5.29 14.82
C THR A 44 2.49 4.56 15.45
N GLY A 45 1.26 4.86 15.02
CA GLY A 45 0.00 4.46 15.65
C GLY A 45 -0.40 5.32 16.86
N SER A 46 0.57 5.99 17.50
CA SER A 46 0.32 6.93 18.60
C SER A 46 0.06 8.38 18.15
N GLY A 47 0.27 8.65 16.86
CA GLY A 47 0.07 9.95 16.25
C GLY A 47 1.04 10.20 15.08
N THR A 48 0.77 11.29 14.37
CA THR A 48 1.58 11.74 13.24
C THR A 48 2.56 12.82 13.68
N GLU A 49 3.82 12.68 13.28
CA GLU A 49 4.91 13.59 13.60
C GLU A 49 5.58 14.12 12.33
N SER A 50 6.03 15.38 12.37
CA SER A 50 6.87 15.98 11.32
C SER A 50 8.35 15.90 11.68
N CYS A 51 9.20 15.64 10.69
CA CYS A 51 10.64 15.72 10.90
C CYS A 51 11.07 17.13 11.31
N GLY A 52 12.01 17.24 12.26
CA GLY A 52 12.58 18.51 12.72
C GLY A 52 11.63 19.45 13.47
N ALA A 53 10.37 19.09 13.69
CA ALA A 53 9.39 19.93 14.37
C ALA A 53 9.86 20.34 15.78
N GLY A 54 10.14 21.63 15.99
CA GLY A 54 10.51 22.21 17.28
C GLY A 54 11.74 21.59 17.97
N GLY A 55 12.66 20.98 17.21
CA GLY A 55 13.81 20.24 17.75
C GLY A 55 13.45 18.97 18.54
N ARG A 56 12.18 18.55 18.46
CA ARG A 56 11.61 17.39 19.17
C ARG A 56 10.89 16.40 18.24
N GLY A 57 10.84 16.70 16.93
CA GLY A 57 10.36 15.76 15.93
C GLY A 57 11.21 14.48 15.92
N PHE A 58 10.73 13.46 15.23
CA PHE A 58 11.37 12.14 15.25
C PHE A 58 12.77 12.05 14.61
N GLY A 59 13.21 13.13 13.99
CA GLY A 59 14.45 13.22 13.27
C GLY A 59 14.90 14.66 13.13
N ARG A 60 16.14 14.83 12.67
CA ARG A 60 16.78 16.12 12.46
C ARG A 60 17.10 16.32 10.98
N PHE A 61 16.96 17.55 10.51
CA PHE A 61 17.38 17.90 9.16
C PHE A 61 18.90 17.92 9.02
N SER A 62 19.38 17.35 7.92
CA SER A 62 20.73 17.46 7.39
C SER A 62 20.60 17.78 5.90
N GLY A 63 20.65 19.07 5.56
CA GLY A 63 20.27 19.52 4.21
C GLY A 63 18.78 19.28 3.96
N SER A 64 18.45 18.68 2.81
CA SER A 64 17.08 18.28 2.45
C SER A 64 16.64 16.93 3.06
N SER A 65 17.55 16.23 3.75
CA SER A 65 17.28 14.92 4.32
C SER A 65 16.88 15.01 5.79
N CYS A 66 15.93 14.16 6.18
CA CYS A 66 15.56 13.87 7.55
C CYS A 66 16.34 12.66 8.06
N LEU A 67 17.22 12.86 9.03
CA LEU A 67 17.95 11.79 9.71
C LEU A 67 17.18 11.34 10.95
N PHE A 68 17.05 10.03 11.14
CA PHE A 68 16.49 9.48 12.37
C PHE A 68 17.28 9.96 13.59
N ASP A 69 16.56 10.27 14.67
CA ASP A 69 17.19 10.45 15.97
C ASP A 69 17.71 9.08 16.44
N GLU A 70 19.03 8.97 16.60
CA GLU A 70 19.73 7.76 17.05
C GLU A 70 19.21 7.27 18.41
N PHE A 71 18.67 8.17 19.23
CA PHE A 71 18.14 7.86 20.55
C PHE A 71 16.68 7.40 20.53
N LYS A 72 15.96 7.54 19.40
CA LYS A 72 14.55 7.13 19.23
C LYS A 72 14.18 6.68 17.79
N PRO A 73 14.89 5.72 17.15
CA PRO A 73 14.41 5.14 15.92
C PRO A 73 13.20 4.24 16.25
N VAL A 74 12.00 4.66 15.82
CA VAL A 74 10.74 3.92 16.06
C VAL A 74 10.23 3.38 14.73
N SER A 75 9.74 2.14 14.75
CA SER A 75 9.00 1.58 13.63
C SER A 75 7.79 2.46 13.28
N GLY A 76 7.45 2.54 12.01
CA GLY A 76 6.32 3.35 11.58
C GLY A 76 6.15 3.41 10.07
N VAL A 77 5.14 4.16 9.69
CA VAL A 77 4.83 4.50 8.30
C VAL A 77 5.37 5.90 8.01
N TYR A 78 6.08 6.06 6.91
CA TYR A 78 6.75 7.30 6.55
C TYR A 78 6.30 7.76 5.16
N TRP A 79 6.09 9.05 4.97
CA TRP A 79 5.73 9.65 3.67
C TRP A 79 6.23 11.09 3.59
N CYS A 80 6.20 11.66 2.39
CA CYS A 80 6.35 13.08 2.15
C CYS A 80 4.98 13.74 2.05
N GLU A 81 4.80 14.88 2.71
CA GLU A 81 3.57 15.65 2.71
C GLU A 81 3.83 17.09 2.27
N GLY A 82 3.09 17.56 1.27
CA GLY A 82 3.13 18.93 0.77
C GLY A 82 2.22 19.87 1.57
N GLU A 83 2.40 21.18 1.40
CA GLU A 83 1.63 22.21 2.14
C GLU A 83 0.11 22.14 1.88
N ALA A 84 -0.29 21.70 0.68
CA ALA A 84 -1.68 21.49 0.31
C ALA A 84 -2.28 20.18 0.86
N GLY A 85 -1.52 19.41 1.64
CA GLY A 85 -1.93 18.12 2.19
C GLY A 85 -1.76 16.93 1.23
N GLU A 86 -1.08 17.14 0.11
CA GLU A 86 -0.71 16.08 -0.83
C GLU A 86 0.25 15.10 -0.16
N LYS A 87 0.11 13.80 -0.45
CA LYS A 87 0.95 12.75 0.13
C LYS A 87 1.66 11.94 -0.95
N SER A 88 2.93 11.61 -0.70
CA SER A 88 3.65 10.61 -1.49
C SER A 88 3.19 9.20 -1.12
N GLU A 89 3.73 8.21 -1.84
CA GLU A 89 3.70 6.82 -1.39
C GLU A 89 4.26 6.67 0.03
N GLU A 90 3.64 5.78 0.78
CA GLU A 90 4.04 5.43 2.14
C GLU A 90 5.15 4.38 2.13
N VAL A 91 6.01 4.39 3.14
CA VAL A 91 7.08 3.40 3.33
C VAL A 91 7.03 2.89 4.77
N ASN A 92 7.02 1.56 4.91
CA ASN A 92 7.08 0.91 6.21
C ASN A 92 8.53 0.69 6.62
N ILE A 93 8.91 1.22 7.78
CA ILE A 93 10.23 0.99 8.39
C ILE A 93 10.03 0.30 9.72
N THR A 94 10.77 -0.78 9.92
CA THR A 94 10.79 -1.57 11.16
C THR A 94 12.14 -1.42 11.84
N VAL A 95 12.13 -0.92 13.07
CA VAL A 95 13.30 -0.91 13.93
C VAL A 95 13.21 -2.09 14.89
N SER A 96 14.25 -2.93 14.91
CA SER A 96 14.25 -4.19 15.63
C SER A 96 15.39 -4.27 16.66
N GLY A 97 15.04 -4.72 17.86
CA GLY A 97 16.01 -5.11 18.89
C GLY A 97 16.50 -6.55 18.76
N LYS A 98 15.96 -7.33 17.82
CA LYS A 98 16.28 -8.75 17.58
C LYS A 98 17.72 -8.96 17.12
N ASP A 99 18.19 -10.20 17.13
CA ASP A 99 19.56 -10.55 16.76
C ASP A 99 19.79 -10.65 15.24
N VAL A 100 18.71 -10.78 14.47
CA VAL A 100 18.73 -10.74 13.01
C VAL A 100 17.63 -9.85 12.42
N ILE A 101 17.93 -9.23 11.29
CA ILE A 101 16.98 -8.52 10.41
C ILE A 101 17.12 -9.02 8.98
N LEU A 102 16.05 -8.86 8.20
CA LEU A 102 16.07 -9.10 6.77
C LEU A 102 16.43 -7.80 6.02
N GLU A 103 17.53 -7.82 5.27
CA GLU A 103 17.84 -6.78 4.29
C GLU A 103 16.96 -7.00 3.05
N ILE A 104 15.96 -6.12 2.89
CA ILE A 104 15.01 -6.12 1.77
C ILE A 104 14.61 -4.68 1.42
N PRO A 105 14.45 -4.33 0.13
CA PRO A 105 14.18 -2.96 -0.31
C PRO A 105 12.92 -2.35 0.32
N ALA A 106 12.99 -1.08 0.74
CA ALA A 106 11.85 -0.32 1.26
C ALA A 106 10.98 0.30 0.17
N LEU A 107 11.61 0.68 -0.94
CA LEU A 107 10.95 1.27 -2.09
C LEU A 107 10.44 0.17 -3.06
N PRO A 108 9.33 0.42 -3.79
CA PRO A 108 8.81 -0.52 -4.78
C PRO A 108 9.85 -0.91 -5.85
N VAL A 109 10.00 -2.22 -6.04
CA VAL A 109 10.95 -2.81 -7.00
C VAL A 109 10.25 -3.06 -8.34
N ARG A 110 10.96 -2.84 -9.45
CA ARG A 110 10.39 -3.08 -10.78
C ARG A 110 10.44 -4.56 -11.13
N THR A 111 9.40 -5.06 -11.78
CA THR A 111 9.42 -6.38 -12.43
C THR A 111 10.65 -6.52 -13.33
N GLY A 112 11.29 -7.70 -13.28
CA GLY A 112 12.53 -8.04 -13.96
C GLY A 112 13.81 -7.63 -13.22
N SER A 113 13.72 -6.87 -12.11
CA SER A 113 14.90 -6.51 -11.31
C SER A 113 15.38 -7.67 -10.44
N ASP A 114 16.68 -7.77 -10.22
CA ASP A 114 17.23 -8.73 -9.25
C ASP A 114 17.30 -8.11 -7.85
N VAL A 115 16.75 -8.80 -6.87
CA VAL A 115 16.81 -8.43 -5.44
C VAL A 115 17.54 -9.52 -4.69
N THR A 116 18.57 -9.14 -3.94
CA THR A 116 19.30 -10.06 -3.06
C THR A 116 18.83 -9.87 -1.63
N LEU A 117 18.27 -10.93 -1.05
CA LEU A 117 17.82 -11.01 0.33
C LEU A 117 18.98 -11.51 1.21
N CYS A 118 19.29 -10.78 2.27
CA CYS A 118 20.33 -11.13 3.24
C CYS A 118 19.77 -11.14 4.66
N CYS A 119 20.09 -12.17 5.44
CA CYS A 119 19.77 -12.21 6.86
C CYS A 119 20.95 -11.64 7.65
N LYS A 120 20.84 -10.38 8.09
CA LYS A 120 21.92 -9.65 8.73
C LYS A 120 21.92 -9.90 10.23
N LYS A 121 23.10 -10.14 10.82
CA LYS A 121 23.27 -10.24 12.27
C LYS A 121 23.48 -8.87 12.89
N LYS A 122 22.98 -8.69 14.12
CA LYS A 122 23.19 -7.49 14.93
C LYS A 122 24.67 -7.22 15.22
N THR A 123 25.45 -8.29 15.42
CA THR A 123 26.91 -8.22 15.62
C THR A 123 27.70 -7.97 14.32
N GLY A 124 27.01 -7.78 13.19
CA GLY A 124 27.62 -7.63 11.88
C GLY A 124 27.78 -8.96 11.12
N GLY A 125 27.93 -8.84 9.80
CA GLY A 125 27.99 -9.98 8.87
C GLY A 125 26.65 -10.67 8.62
N THR A 126 26.66 -11.61 7.66
CA THR A 126 25.44 -12.30 7.20
C THR A 126 25.34 -13.71 7.80
N ALA A 127 24.19 -14.02 8.39
CA ALA A 127 23.87 -15.37 8.89
C ALA A 127 23.49 -16.28 7.72
N ALA A 128 23.83 -17.57 7.81
CA ALA A 128 23.18 -18.55 6.94
C ALA A 128 21.78 -18.77 7.50
N ALA A 129 20.74 -18.59 6.70
CA ALA A 129 19.37 -18.55 7.19
C ALA A 129 18.41 -19.22 6.21
N TYR A 130 17.29 -19.70 6.74
CA TYR A 130 16.11 -20.03 5.95
C TYR A 130 15.36 -18.74 5.61
N PHE A 131 14.97 -18.57 4.36
CA PHE A 131 14.19 -17.42 3.92
C PHE A 131 12.78 -17.86 3.55
N PHE A 132 11.80 -17.02 3.91
CA PHE A 132 10.38 -17.32 3.76
C PHE A 132 9.70 -16.25 2.93
N PHE A 133 8.75 -16.68 2.09
CA PHE A 133 7.82 -15.85 1.35
C PHE A 133 6.40 -16.34 1.62
N ASN A 134 5.54 -15.44 2.12
CA ASN A 134 4.15 -15.73 2.49
C ASN A 134 4.01 -17.01 3.36
N GLY A 135 4.93 -17.16 4.32
CA GLY A 135 4.96 -18.29 5.26
C GLY A 135 5.57 -19.59 4.73
N ARG A 136 6.01 -19.62 3.46
CA ARG A 136 6.64 -20.80 2.85
C ARG A 136 8.13 -20.59 2.64
N PRO A 137 8.97 -21.62 2.80
CA PRO A 137 10.40 -21.49 2.54
C PRO A 137 10.65 -21.27 1.04
N LEU A 138 11.50 -20.30 0.70
CA LEU A 138 11.95 -20.05 -0.67
C LEU A 138 12.90 -21.14 -1.17
N ARG A 139 13.65 -21.76 -0.27
CA ARG A 139 14.64 -22.82 -0.53
C ARG A 139 14.59 -23.87 0.58
N PRO A 140 14.95 -25.14 0.30
CA PRO A 140 14.86 -26.22 1.30
C PRO A 140 15.99 -26.19 2.34
N LYS A 141 17.06 -25.43 2.10
CA LYS A 141 18.24 -25.36 2.98
C LYS A 141 18.52 -23.90 3.35
N SER A 142 19.27 -23.70 4.43
CA SER A 142 19.76 -22.38 4.81
C SER A 142 20.81 -21.88 3.81
N GLU A 143 20.72 -20.62 3.41
CA GLU A 143 21.67 -19.98 2.49
C GLU A 143 22.19 -18.67 3.09
N LYS A 144 23.34 -18.18 2.63
CA LYS A 144 23.87 -16.88 3.08
C LYS A 144 23.06 -15.72 2.52
N ASN A 145 22.59 -15.85 1.30
CA ASN A 145 21.72 -14.90 0.63
C ASN A 145 20.88 -15.64 -0.41
N ILE A 146 19.80 -15.03 -0.86
CA ILE A 146 19.00 -15.51 -1.99
C ILE A 146 18.79 -14.34 -2.93
N THR A 147 19.11 -14.51 -4.20
CA THR A 147 18.74 -13.56 -5.25
C THR A 147 17.47 -14.05 -5.94
N ILE A 148 16.46 -13.18 -6.00
CA ILE A 148 15.22 -13.39 -6.73
C ILE A 148 15.17 -12.43 -7.92
N ASN A 149 14.71 -12.93 -9.07
CA ASN A 149 14.34 -12.08 -10.19
C ASN A 149 12.86 -11.70 -10.02
N VAL A 150 12.61 -10.44 -9.67
CA VAL A 150 11.32 -9.98 -9.18
C VAL A 150 10.26 -10.02 -10.27
N GLN A 151 9.15 -10.72 -10.01
CA GLN A 151 7.93 -10.72 -10.78
C GLN A 151 6.78 -10.13 -9.95
N GLN A 152 5.66 -9.77 -10.59
CA GLN A 152 4.50 -9.25 -9.86
C GLN A 152 3.96 -10.25 -8.81
N SER A 153 4.13 -11.56 -9.06
CA SER A 153 3.76 -12.63 -8.12
C SER A 153 4.65 -12.71 -6.87
N ASP A 154 5.80 -12.03 -6.88
CA ASP A 154 6.74 -11.99 -5.74
C ASP A 154 6.42 -10.83 -4.78
N GLU A 155 5.33 -10.10 -5.00
CA GLU A 155 4.81 -9.15 -4.01
C GLU A 155 4.26 -9.89 -2.79
N GLY A 156 4.73 -9.53 -1.59
CA GLY A 156 4.25 -10.16 -0.37
C GLY A 156 5.20 -10.07 0.82
N LEU A 157 4.93 -10.91 1.84
CA LEU A 157 5.62 -10.89 3.11
C LEU A 157 6.86 -11.79 3.11
N TYR A 158 8.01 -11.20 3.43
CA TYR A 158 9.30 -11.87 3.53
C TYR A 158 9.87 -11.78 4.95
N TRP A 159 10.59 -12.82 5.37
CA TRP A 159 11.37 -12.84 6.61
C TRP A 159 12.44 -13.95 6.54
N CYS A 160 13.43 -13.90 7.43
CA CYS A 160 14.44 -14.94 7.56
C CYS A 160 14.48 -15.53 8.97
N ALA A 161 14.97 -16.76 9.09
CA ALA A 161 15.20 -17.47 10.35
C ALA A 161 16.56 -18.16 10.36
N ASN A 162 17.25 -18.05 11.47
CA ASN A 162 18.47 -18.79 11.76
C ASN A 162 18.29 -19.54 13.08
N ASP A 163 18.82 -20.76 13.16
CA ASP A 163 18.62 -21.64 14.31
C ASP A 163 19.25 -21.11 15.61
N GLU A 164 20.32 -20.31 15.51
CA GLU A 164 21.06 -19.73 16.64
C GLU A 164 20.54 -18.33 17.03
N PHE A 165 20.25 -17.47 16.03
CA PHE A 165 19.89 -16.07 16.23
C PHE A 165 18.39 -15.76 16.12
N GLY A 166 17.55 -16.78 15.90
CA GLY A 166 16.11 -16.65 15.78
C GLY A 166 15.65 -16.05 14.45
N SER A 167 14.47 -15.40 14.47
CA SER A 167 13.78 -14.94 13.25
C SER A 167 13.67 -13.43 13.17
N SER A 168 13.87 -12.86 11.98
CA SER A 168 13.67 -11.44 11.71
C SER A 168 12.20 -11.02 11.88
N PRO A 169 11.89 -9.72 11.97
CA PRO A 169 10.56 -9.22 11.61
C PRO A 169 10.16 -9.57 10.17
N GLN A 170 8.87 -9.40 9.85
CA GLN A 170 8.36 -9.50 8.49
C GLN A 170 8.43 -8.15 7.77
N SER A 171 8.74 -8.18 6.48
CA SER A 171 8.74 -7.03 5.58
C SER A 171 7.91 -7.30 4.34
N PHE A 172 7.25 -6.29 3.80
CA PHE A 172 6.41 -6.44 2.62
C PHE A 172 7.14 -5.92 1.37
N LEU A 173 7.56 -6.81 0.47
CA LEU A 173 8.16 -6.41 -0.80
C LEU A 173 7.06 -5.90 -1.73
N ARG A 174 7.10 -4.63 -2.11
CA ARG A 174 6.20 -4.06 -3.13
C ARG A 174 6.80 -4.18 -4.50
N VAL A 175 6.00 -4.60 -5.47
CA VAL A 175 6.39 -4.75 -6.87
C VAL A 175 5.59 -3.78 -7.74
N ARG A 176 6.27 -3.11 -8.66
CA ARG A 176 5.63 -2.26 -9.67
C ARG A 176 5.94 -2.78 -11.07
N ASP A 177 4.92 -2.71 -11.93
CA ASP A 177 5.07 -3.06 -13.33
C ASP A 177 6.15 -2.23 -14.02
N SER A 178 6.86 -2.84 -14.96
CA SER A 178 7.56 -2.07 -15.98
C SER A 178 6.49 -1.40 -16.83
N ILE A 179 6.46 -0.06 -16.90
CA ILE A 179 5.67 0.61 -17.92
C ILE A 179 6.29 0.19 -19.26
N THR A 180 5.71 -0.80 -19.92
CA THR A 180 5.89 -1.02 -21.34
C THR A 180 5.43 0.28 -21.99
N THR A 181 6.37 1.01 -22.58
CA THR A 181 6.12 2.18 -23.42
C THR A 181 4.83 1.95 -24.19
N ALA A 182 3.78 2.71 -23.83
CA ALA A 182 2.52 2.68 -24.55
C ALA A 182 2.85 2.87 -26.03
N ALA A 183 2.41 1.92 -26.84
CA ALA A 183 2.73 1.81 -28.25
C ALA A 183 2.74 3.18 -28.94
N THR A 184 3.80 3.42 -29.71
CA THR A 184 3.75 4.30 -30.88
C THR A 184 2.57 3.83 -31.73
N ILE A 185 1.39 4.43 -31.54
CA ILE A 185 0.30 4.31 -32.50
C ILE A 185 0.73 5.19 -33.68
N THR A 186 1.48 4.57 -34.58
CA THR A 186 1.69 5.13 -35.92
C THR A 186 0.30 5.27 -36.54
N THR A 187 -0.10 6.52 -36.71
CA THR A 187 -1.27 6.95 -37.47
C THR A 187 -1.21 6.36 -38.87
N HIS A 188 -1.92 5.25 -39.11
CA HIS A 188 -2.28 4.86 -40.46
C HIS A 188 -3.64 5.48 -40.77
N ILE A 189 -3.57 6.64 -41.43
CA ILE A 189 -4.71 7.36 -42.02
C ILE A 189 -5.33 6.43 -43.07
N SER A 190 -6.59 6.03 -42.86
CA SER A 190 -7.46 5.54 -43.91
C SER A 190 -8.78 6.29 -43.83
N HIS A 191 -8.91 7.22 -44.76
CA HIS A 191 -10.09 7.97 -45.15
C HIS A 191 -11.36 7.09 -45.20
N SER A 192 -12.44 7.51 -44.55
CA SER A 192 -13.84 7.26 -44.98
C SER A 192 -14.78 8.26 -44.29
N THR A 193 -15.65 8.83 -45.11
CA THR A 193 -16.60 9.95 -44.90
C THR A 193 -17.65 9.76 -43.79
N PRO A 194 -18.22 10.84 -43.22
CA PRO A 194 -19.25 10.76 -42.19
C PRO A 194 -20.67 10.66 -42.77
N LEU A 195 -21.51 9.78 -42.19
CA LEU A 195 -22.98 9.80 -42.32
C LEU A 195 -23.63 10.11 -40.96
N PRO A 196 -24.82 10.72 -40.93
CA PRO A 196 -25.40 11.36 -39.74
C PRO A 196 -25.96 10.35 -38.73
N PRO A 197 -26.13 10.74 -37.45
CA PRO A 197 -26.70 9.87 -36.44
C PRO A 197 -28.22 9.73 -36.63
N SER A 198 -28.68 8.49 -36.77
CA SER A 198 -30.08 8.11 -36.60
C SER A 198 -30.42 8.04 -35.11
N SER A 199 -31.41 8.82 -34.72
CA SER A 199 -32.06 8.79 -33.42
C SER A 199 -32.93 7.55 -33.27
N SER A 200 -32.61 6.67 -32.32
CA SER A 200 -33.53 5.66 -31.80
C SER A 200 -33.41 5.59 -30.28
N SER A 201 -34.29 6.35 -29.62
CA SER A 201 -34.57 6.27 -28.19
C SER A 201 -35.29 4.96 -27.87
N SER A 202 -34.64 4.08 -27.11
CA SER A 202 -35.28 2.87 -26.56
C SER A 202 -35.58 3.09 -25.08
N SER A 203 -36.81 3.49 -24.78
CA SER A 203 -37.29 3.79 -23.42
C SER A 203 -37.99 2.56 -22.83
N ILE A 204 -37.23 1.59 -22.31
CA ILE A 204 -37.79 0.43 -21.59
C ILE A 204 -37.58 0.54 -20.07
N VAL A 205 -36.67 1.42 -19.63
CA VAL A 205 -36.31 1.61 -18.21
C VAL A 205 -37.45 2.20 -17.33
N PRO A 206 -38.29 3.17 -17.77
CA PRO A 206 -39.31 3.75 -16.87
C PRO A 206 -40.54 2.85 -16.66
N VAL A 207 -40.80 1.88 -17.55
CA VAL A 207 -41.95 0.98 -17.44
C VAL A 207 -41.71 -0.09 -16.37
N ILE A 208 -40.50 -0.64 -16.31
CA ILE A 208 -40.14 -1.66 -15.30
C ILE A 208 -40.17 -1.04 -13.90
N ALA A 209 -39.66 0.19 -13.74
CA ALA A 209 -39.70 0.89 -12.46
C ALA A 209 -41.14 1.14 -11.97
N ALA A 210 -42.07 1.50 -12.87
CA ALA A 210 -43.47 1.70 -12.52
C ALA A 210 -44.16 0.40 -12.10
N VAL A 211 -43.90 -0.72 -12.78
CA VAL A 211 -44.48 -2.03 -12.43
C VAL A 211 -43.97 -2.53 -11.08
N VAL A 212 -42.66 -2.35 -10.80
CA VAL A 212 -42.08 -2.70 -9.49
C VAL A 212 -42.67 -1.82 -8.38
N PHE A 213 -42.88 -0.53 -8.63
CA PHE A 213 -43.46 0.38 -7.64
C PHE A 213 -44.92 0.03 -7.32
N LEU A 214 -45.73 -0.30 -8.33
CA LEU A 214 -47.11 -0.75 -8.12
C LEU A 214 -47.16 -2.07 -7.33
N GLY A 215 -46.30 -3.04 -7.68
CA GLY A 215 -46.22 -4.31 -6.94
C GLY A 215 -45.80 -4.15 -5.47
N LEU A 216 -44.90 -3.19 -5.18
CA LEU A 216 -44.50 -2.88 -3.81
C LEU A 216 -45.65 -2.25 -2.99
N LEU A 217 -46.45 -1.37 -3.60
CA LEU A 217 -47.60 -0.76 -2.93
C LEU A 217 -48.68 -1.79 -2.59
N ASP A 218 -48.98 -2.71 -3.51
CA ASP A 218 -49.93 -3.80 -3.25
C ASP A 218 -49.45 -4.72 -2.12
N LEU A 219 -48.16 -5.07 -2.09
CA LEU A 219 -47.58 -5.88 -1.02
C LEU A 219 -47.71 -5.19 0.35
N ILE A 220 -47.44 -3.89 0.41
CA ILE A 220 -47.57 -3.10 1.66
C ILE A 220 -49.04 -3.08 2.12
N LEU A 221 -49.99 -2.87 1.21
CA LEU A 221 -51.42 -2.87 1.55
C LEU A 221 -51.86 -4.22 2.14
N VAL A 222 -51.44 -5.34 1.54
CA VAL A 222 -51.73 -6.69 2.05
C VAL A 222 -51.15 -6.90 3.45
N VAL A 223 -49.91 -6.45 3.70
CA VAL A 223 -49.28 -6.57 5.02
C VAL A 223 -50.01 -5.71 6.07
N VAL A 224 -50.45 -4.51 5.70
CA VAL A 224 -51.24 -3.63 6.59
C VAL A 224 -52.59 -4.28 6.91
N LEU A 225 -53.31 -4.80 5.91
CA LEU A 225 -54.58 -5.51 6.11
C LEU A 225 -54.39 -6.75 6.98
N MET A 226 -53.34 -7.54 6.76
CA MET A 226 -52.99 -8.70 7.60
C MET A 226 -52.72 -8.29 9.04
N LYS A 227 -51.97 -7.20 9.27
CA LYS A 227 -51.74 -6.67 10.62
C LYS A 227 -53.03 -6.17 11.27
N TRP A 228 -53.89 -5.51 10.49
CA TRP A 228 -55.16 -4.98 10.96
C TRP A 228 -56.11 -6.12 11.35
N TRP A 229 -56.24 -7.15 10.51
CA TRP A 229 -56.96 -8.38 10.82
C TRP A 229 -56.42 -9.09 12.05
N ARG A 230 -55.10 -9.14 12.21
CA ARG A 230 -54.48 -9.71 13.42
C ARG A 230 -54.80 -8.92 14.68
N GLN A 231 -55.02 -7.61 14.56
CA GLN A 231 -55.39 -6.76 15.70
C GLN A 231 -56.90 -6.82 16.01
N THR A 232 -57.76 -6.93 14.98
CA THR A 232 -59.22 -7.00 15.16
C THR A 232 -59.71 -8.41 15.50
N GLY A 233 -58.99 -9.45 15.10
CA GLY A 233 -59.30 -10.85 15.42
C GLY A 233 -58.92 -11.31 16.84
N VAL A 234 -58.28 -10.46 17.65
CA VAL A 234 -57.87 -10.79 19.04
C VAL A 234 -58.82 -10.18 20.09
N THR A 235 -59.78 -9.34 19.70
CA THR A 235 -60.73 -8.70 20.62
C THR A 235 -62.16 -9.26 20.55
N GLY A 236 -62.29 -10.56 20.26
CA GLY A 236 -63.58 -11.18 19.99
C GLY A 236 -63.84 -12.52 20.68
N GLU A 237 -63.37 -12.76 21.91
CA GLU A 237 -63.94 -13.84 22.75
C GLU A 237 -63.66 -13.61 24.25
N SER A 238 -64.57 -12.89 24.91
CA SER A 238 -64.81 -13.00 26.37
C SER A 238 -66.16 -12.37 26.70
N THR A 239 -67.24 -13.14 26.51
CA THR A 239 -68.35 -13.27 27.47
C THR A 239 -69.05 -14.59 27.20
#